data_AF-A0A4U7F6C7-F1
#
_entry.id   AF-A0A4U7F6C7-F1
#
_cell.length_a   1.000
_cell.length_b   1.000
_cell.length_c   1.000
_cell.angle_alpha   90.00
_cell.angle_beta   90.00
_cell.angle_gamma   90.00
#
_symmetry.space_group_name_H-M   'P 1'
#
loop_
_entity.id
_entity.type
_entity.pdbx_description
1 polymer ?
#
loop_
_entity_poly.entity_id
_entity_poly.type
_entity_poly.pdbx_seq_one_letter_code
_entity_poly.pdbx_strand_id
1 'polypeptide(L)'
;MEVAATLADSHRSLSVDDLGRIIDREEDYVRAIVHLGQQLGLIESTDDGYQVVRDVRMQLRQSSEGQRRDLLSSLLQQYQPFISFASSLVQDNEPERAALQTDVVHQLGIAEEDIKEQFLKLGDFSSLLRQEDDEVKFEFDVSVLTDGFIEKLSISVQFSLAARLFLKNRLGDEIVAYLDSDTVDELTNALSLFWDRPRSAIAAAGRAVEDVQRDLGNQYGNGADYSAADGIGQLTDMLQSDSLIKKRHLHGGNYLAGMRNPSGGHGKDPEELERWDVSPEVALGYVLAAIHYTRSLYAYIVQDRLVL
;
A
#
# COMPACT_ATOMS: atom_id res chain seq x y z
N MET A 1 16.67 14.45 23.04
CA MET A 1 15.58 13.73 23.77
C MET A 1 15.76 13.75 25.29
N GLU A 2 16.96 13.53 25.82
CA GLU A 2 17.21 13.56 27.28
C GLU A 2 16.79 14.88 27.95
N VAL A 3 17.20 16.02 27.39
CA VAL A 3 16.77 17.36 27.86
C VAL A 3 15.25 17.50 27.92
N ALA A 4 14.54 17.07 26.88
CA ALA A 4 13.08 17.12 26.83
C ALA A 4 12.45 16.18 27.87
N ALA A 5 13.00 14.98 28.09
CA ALA A 5 12.52 14.07 29.13
C ALA A 5 12.69 14.68 30.54
N THR A 6 13.85 15.28 30.82
CA THR A 6 14.09 15.95 32.10
C THR A 6 13.17 17.15 32.32
N LEU A 7 12.95 17.97 31.30
CA LEU A 7 11.99 19.08 31.36
C LEU A 7 10.55 18.56 31.57
N ALA A 8 10.19 17.39 31.02
CA ALA A 8 8.86 16.81 31.19
C ALA A 8 8.59 16.39 32.64
N ASP A 9 9.62 15.86 33.31
CA ASP A 9 9.58 15.43 34.72
C ASP A 9 9.76 16.57 35.72
N SER A 10 10.29 17.71 35.30
CA SER A 10 10.43 18.88 36.16
C SER A 10 9.06 19.49 36.52
N HIS A 11 8.90 19.91 37.77
CA HIS A 11 7.73 20.67 38.25
C HIS A 11 7.85 22.19 38.02
N ARG A 12 9.02 22.66 37.57
CA ARG A 12 9.31 24.08 37.29
C ARG A 12 10.03 24.26 35.95
N SER A 13 10.05 25.47 35.42
CA SER A 13 10.96 25.82 34.33
C SER A 13 12.41 25.62 34.74
N LEU A 14 13.24 25.16 33.80
CA LEU A 14 14.69 25.02 34.00
C LEU A 14 15.43 26.07 33.17
N SER A 15 16.45 26.67 33.76
CA SER A 15 17.34 27.61 33.06
C SER A 15 18.36 26.86 32.19
N VAL A 16 19.09 27.61 31.35
CA VAL A 16 20.23 27.06 30.58
C VAL A 16 21.27 26.45 31.51
N ASP A 17 21.57 27.09 32.64
CA ASP A 17 22.49 26.58 33.66
C ASP A 17 22.02 25.27 34.29
N ASP A 18 20.72 25.18 34.61
CA ASP A 18 20.12 23.96 35.18
C ASP A 18 20.26 22.80 34.17
N LEU A 19 19.94 23.05 32.91
CA LEU A 19 20.05 22.06 31.84
C LEU A 19 21.50 21.65 31.55
N GLY A 20 22.44 22.61 31.53
CA GLY A 20 23.86 22.34 31.32
C GLY A 20 24.47 21.42 32.37
N ARG A 21 24.05 21.58 33.63
CA ARG A 21 24.45 20.68 34.73
C ARG A 21 23.88 19.27 34.58
N ILE A 22 22.69 19.12 33.99
CA ILE A 22 22.04 17.82 33.82
C ILE A 22 22.75 17.01 32.73
N ILE A 23 23.06 17.62 31.60
CA ILE A 23 23.66 16.92 30.45
C ILE A 23 25.19 17.00 30.41
N ASP A 24 25.81 17.66 31.40
CA ASP A 24 27.26 17.88 31.50
C ASP A 24 27.86 18.53 30.23
N ARG A 25 27.28 19.69 29.85
CA ARG A 25 27.66 20.45 28.65
C ARG A 25 27.67 21.95 28.89
N GLU A 26 28.46 22.64 28.07
CA GLU A 26 28.62 24.09 28.08
C GLU A 26 27.37 24.82 27.56
N GLU A 27 27.26 26.10 27.92
CA GLU A 27 26.07 26.93 27.70
C GLU A 27 25.66 27.00 26.21
N ASP A 28 26.62 27.17 25.31
CA ASP A 28 26.37 27.28 23.87
C ASP A 28 25.74 26.00 23.30
N TYR A 29 26.20 24.84 23.75
CA TYR A 29 25.64 23.54 23.35
C TYR A 29 24.21 23.37 23.87
N VAL A 30 23.94 23.79 25.12
CA VAL A 30 22.60 23.75 25.69
C VAL A 30 21.66 24.66 24.90
N ARG A 31 22.10 25.87 24.55
CA ARG A 31 21.32 26.82 23.74
C ARG A 31 20.98 26.23 22.37
N ALA A 32 21.92 25.55 21.72
CA ALA A 32 21.69 24.88 20.44
C ALA A 32 20.62 23.76 20.56
N ILE A 33 20.71 22.91 21.59
CA ILE A 33 19.70 21.85 21.83
C ILE A 33 18.33 22.44 22.11
N VAL A 34 18.25 23.49 22.93
CA VAL A 34 17.00 24.15 23.26
C VAL A 34 16.38 24.75 22.00
N HIS A 35 17.19 25.42 21.17
CA HIS A 35 16.73 25.97 19.90
C HIS A 35 16.16 24.90 18.96
N LEU A 36 16.87 23.78 18.78
CA LEU A 36 16.36 22.64 18.01
C LEU A 36 15.07 22.08 18.63
N GLY A 37 15.03 21.94 19.95
CA GLY A 37 13.85 21.46 20.67
C GLY A 37 12.64 22.38 20.47
N GLN A 38 12.84 23.69 20.35
CA GLN A 38 11.79 24.64 20.00
C GLN A 38 11.34 24.48 18.55
N GLN A 39 12.27 24.34 17.61
CA GLN A 39 11.97 24.12 16.19
C GLN A 39 11.18 22.82 15.95
N LEU A 40 11.46 21.79 16.75
CA LEU A 40 10.73 20.51 16.74
C LEU A 40 9.43 20.54 17.56
N GLY A 41 9.07 21.66 18.19
CA GLY A 41 7.86 21.76 19.02
C GLY A 41 7.90 20.92 20.30
N LEU A 42 9.10 20.55 20.78
CA LEU A 42 9.30 19.80 22.02
C LEU A 42 9.43 20.73 23.24
N ILE A 43 10.05 21.89 23.06
CA ILE A 43 10.42 22.81 24.14
C ILE A 43 9.78 24.17 23.85
N GLU A 44 9.30 24.84 24.89
CA GLU A 44 8.82 26.21 24.84
C GLU A 44 9.53 27.09 25.87
N SER A 45 9.66 28.38 25.55
CA SER A 45 10.18 29.38 26.48
C SER A 45 9.10 29.87 27.43
N THR A 46 9.49 30.16 28.66
CA THR A 46 8.69 30.76 29.71
C THR A 46 9.47 31.94 30.31
N ASP A 47 8.81 32.78 31.11
CA ASP A 47 9.47 33.92 31.77
C ASP A 47 10.65 33.49 32.68
N ASP A 48 10.57 32.27 33.23
CA ASP A 48 11.53 31.72 34.20
C ASP A 48 12.48 30.64 33.63
N GLY A 49 12.51 30.46 32.30
CA GLY A 49 13.35 29.45 31.64
C GLY A 49 12.59 28.63 30.59
N TYR A 50 12.84 27.33 30.51
CA TYR A 50 12.25 26.44 29.49
C TYR A 50 11.38 25.35 30.10
N GLN A 51 10.36 24.93 29.36
CA GLN A 51 9.50 23.79 29.68
C GLN A 51 9.21 22.95 28.43
N VAL A 52 8.68 21.75 28.62
CA VAL A 52 8.16 20.93 27.52
C VAL A 52 6.78 21.41 27.13
N VAL A 53 6.53 21.48 25.82
CA VAL A 53 5.21 21.79 25.26
C VAL A 53 4.16 20.85 25.84
N ARG A 54 3.06 21.42 26.31
CA ARG A 54 2.03 20.71 27.09
C ARG A 54 1.53 19.41 26.42
N ASP A 55 1.36 19.43 25.10
CA ASP A 55 0.75 18.33 24.34
C ASP A 55 1.65 17.08 24.29
N VAL A 56 2.97 17.25 24.31
CA VAL A 56 3.94 16.15 24.28
C VAL A 56 4.48 15.78 25.67
N ARG A 57 4.19 16.59 26.69
CA ARG A 57 4.70 16.39 28.06
C ARG A 57 4.31 15.04 28.65
N MET A 58 3.04 14.65 28.57
CA MET A 58 2.58 13.36 29.13
C MET A 58 3.19 12.16 28.39
N GLN A 59 3.32 12.24 27.06
CA GLN A 59 3.96 11.22 26.25
C GLN A 59 5.43 11.06 26.66
N LEU A 60 6.18 12.15 26.83
CA LEU A 60 7.59 12.12 27.23
C LEU A 60 7.79 11.49 28.61
N ARG A 61 6.97 11.83 29.62
CA ARG A 61 7.10 11.28 30.99
C ARG A 61 6.88 9.76 31.04
N GLN A 62 5.98 9.24 30.22
CA GLN A 62 5.59 7.83 30.24
C GLN A 62 6.36 6.98 29.22
N SER A 63 7.12 7.62 28.35
CA SER A 63 7.81 6.96 27.24
C SER A 63 9.06 6.18 27.68
N SER A 64 9.15 4.94 27.20
CA SER A 64 10.39 4.17 27.13
C SER A 64 11.36 4.78 26.10
N GLU A 65 12.62 4.33 26.08
CA GLU A 65 13.59 4.80 25.09
C GLU A 65 13.11 4.57 23.65
N GLY A 66 12.52 3.41 23.35
CA GLY A 66 11.94 3.12 22.02
C GLY A 66 10.80 4.08 21.66
N GLN A 67 9.89 4.35 22.59
CA GLN A 67 8.79 5.30 22.36
C GLN A 67 9.29 6.75 22.15
N ARG A 68 10.45 7.11 22.73
CA ARG A 68 11.09 8.41 22.47
C ARG A 68 11.68 8.49 21.08
N ARG A 69 12.19 7.37 20.53
CA ARG A 69 12.64 7.29 19.13
C ARG A 69 11.45 7.47 18.18
N ASP A 70 10.34 6.80 18.44
CA ASP A 70 9.10 6.93 17.65
C ASP A 70 8.56 8.37 17.67
N LEU A 71 8.56 9.02 18.84
CA LEU A 71 8.17 10.41 18.98
C LEU A 71 9.08 11.33 18.16
N LEU A 72 10.41 11.16 18.27
CA LEU A 72 11.35 11.96 17.47
C LEU A 72 11.15 11.73 15.97
N SER A 73 10.94 10.48 15.55
CA SER A 73 10.65 10.12 14.16
C SER A 73 9.44 10.89 13.63
N SER A 74 8.34 10.93 14.40
CA SER A 74 7.13 11.66 14.01
C SER A 74 7.35 13.17 13.90
N LEU A 75 8.20 13.75 14.75
CA LEU A 75 8.52 15.18 14.72
C LEU A 75 9.43 15.54 13.55
N LEU A 76 10.44 14.72 13.25
CA LEU A 76 11.32 14.91 12.10
C LEU A 76 10.56 14.81 10.77
N GLN A 77 9.58 13.91 10.68
CA GLN A 77 8.68 13.80 9.52
C GLN A 77 7.79 15.03 9.30
N GLN A 78 7.73 15.97 10.25
CA GLN A 78 7.01 17.24 10.13
C GLN A 78 7.95 18.45 10.04
N TYR A 79 9.26 18.24 10.26
CA TYR A 79 10.26 19.29 10.28
C TYR A 79 10.81 19.53 8.87
N GLN A 80 10.36 20.62 8.23
CA GLN A 80 10.63 20.92 6.82
C GLN A 80 12.12 20.91 6.41
N PRO A 81 13.06 21.40 7.24
CA PRO A 81 14.48 21.29 6.94
C PRO A 81 14.94 19.84 6.81
N PHE A 82 14.52 18.96 7.73
CA PHE A 82 14.87 17.54 7.68
C PHE A 82 14.24 16.84 6.48
N ILE A 83 12.99 17.15 6.14
CA ILE A 83 12.31 16.61 4.94
C ILE A 83 13.07 17.00 3.67
N SER A 84 13.56 18.24 3.58
CA SER A 84 14.31 18.71 2.40
C SER A 84 15.67 18.04 2.27
N PHE A 85 16.36 17.86 3.39
CA PHE A 85 17.60 17.08 3.44
C PHE A 85 17.39 15.64 2.99
N ALA A 86 16.39 14.95 3.57
CA ALA A 86 16.03 13.58 3.20
C ALA A 86 15.62 13.48 1.72
N SER A 87 14.82 14.43 1.20
CA SER A 87 14.43 14.45 -0.20
C SER A 87 15.64 14.63 -1.14
N SER A 88 16.65 15.40 -0.74
CA SER A 88 17.88 15.57 -1.52
C SER A 88 18.67 14.26 -1.59
N LEU A 89 18.75 13.52 -0.49
CA LEU A 89 19.39 12.20 -0.45
C LEU A 89 18.65 11.16 -1.31
N VAL A 90 17.30 11.19 -1.35
CA VAL A 90 16.50 10.32 -2.26
C VAL A 90 16.81 10.60 -3.73
N GLN A 91 17.30 11.79 -4.07
CA GLN A 91 17.71 12.19 -5.42
C GLN A 91 19.20 11.89 -5.70
N ASP A 92 19.80 10.97 -4.95
CA ASP A 92 21.20 10.53 -5.08
C ASP A 92 22.23 11.67 -4.90
N ASN A 93 21.88 12.75 -4.17
CA ASN A 93 22.87 13.76 -3.78
C ASN A 93 23.67 13.29 -2.56
N GLU A 94 24.96 13.64 -2.52
CA GLU A 94 25.83 13.41 -1.35
C GLU A 94 25.34 14.20 -0.12
N PRO A 95 25.55 13.71 1.12
CA PRO A 95 25.09 14.35 2.35
C PRO A 95 25.53 15.80 2.52
N GLU A 96 26.75 16.14 2.11
CA GLU A 96 27.29 17.51 2.07
C GLU A 96 26.38 18.42 1.22
N ARG A 97 26.13 17.99 -0.03
CA ARG A 97 25.27 18.72 -0.95
C ARG A 97 23.84 18.85 -0.44
N ALA A 98 23.30 17.81 0.20
CA ALA A 98 21.99 17.85 0.82
C ALA A 98 21.91 18.85 1.97
N ALA A 99 22.94 18.94 2.81
CA ALA A 99 23.03 19.90 3.91
C ALA A 99 23.12 21.35 3.38
N LEU A 100 23.95 21.59 2.37
CA LEU A 100 24.09 22.89 1.73
C LEU A 100 22.75 23.37 1.13
N GLN A 101 22.07 22.50 0.36
CA GLN A 101 20.77 22.84 -0.21
C GLN A 101 19.73 23.15 0.88
N THR A 102 19.75 22.38 1.95
CA THR A 102 18.83 22.58 3.08
C THR A 102 19.08 23.92 3.77
N ASP A 103 20.33 24.29 4.04
CA ASP A 103 20.67 25.60 4.60
C ASP A 103 20.19 26.73 3.69
N VAL A 104 20.49 26.66 2.39
CA VAL A 104 20.11 27.69 1.43
C VAL A 104 18.59 27.87 1.35
N VAL A 105 17.83 26.77 1.36
CA VAL A 105 16.37 26.80 1.23
C VAL A 105 15.69 27.28 2.51
N HIS A 106 16.15 26.81 3.68
CA HIS A 106 15.50 27.08 4.97
C HIS A 106 16.17 28.21 5.77
N GLN A 107 17.27 28.77 5.27
CA GLN A 107 18.05 29.84 5.89
C GLN A 107 18.42 29.50 7.34
N LEU A 108 18.96 28.30 7.57
CA LEU A 108 19.28 27.83 8.92
C LEU A 108 20.41 28.65 9.54
N GLY A 109 21.36 29.14 8.73
CA GLY A 109 22.46 29.97 9.19
C GLY A 109 23.47 29.20 10.05
N ILE A 110 23.51 27.87 9.86
CA ILE A 110 24.38 26.92 10.55
C ILE A 110 25.40 26.39 9.54
N ALA A 111 26.59 26.00 10.00
CA ALA A 111 27.57 25.41 9.10
C ALA A 111 27.04 24.10 8.48
N GLU A 112 27.33 23.90 7.19
CA GLU A 112 26.92 22.72 6.43
C GLU A 112 27.27 21.40 7.13
N GLU A 113 28.48 21.32 7.69
CA GLU A 113 28.96 20.14 8.42
C GLU A 113 28.11 19.84 9.66
N ASP A 114 27.71 20.88 10.40
CA ASP A 114 26.88 20.72 11.59
C ASP A 114 25.46 20.26 11.22
N ILE A 115 24.89 20.77 10.12
CA ILE A 115 23.58 20.34 9.60
C ILE A 115 23.64 18.87 9.18
N LYS A 116 24.66 18.50 8.40
CA LYS A 116 24.88 17.13 7.93
C LYS A 116 24.98 16.18 9.11
N GLU A 117 25.90 16.44 10.04
CA GLU A 117 26.10 15.60 11.21
C GLU A 117 24.82 15.49 12.05
N GLN A 118 24.14 16.61 12.29
CA GLN A 118 22.96 16.65 13.12
C GLN A 118 21.81 15.85 12.49
N PHE A 119 21.55 16.01 11.19
CA PHE A 119 20.43 15.34 10.54
C PHE A 119 20.68 13.85 10.33
N LEU A 120 21.92 13.44 10.06
CA LEU A 120 22.28 12.02 10.04
C LEU A 120 22.11 11.40 11.43
N LYS A 121 22.61 12.03 12.49
CA LYS A 121 22.46 11.53 13.87
C LYS A 121 20.99 11.46 14.30
N LEU A 122 20.17 12.46 13.94
CA LEU A 122 18.75 12.48 14.24
C LEU A 122 17.98 11.41 13.44
N GLY A 123 18.29 11.25 12.16
CA GLY A 123 17.70 10.23 11.30
C GLY A 123 18.03 8.82 11.77
N ASP A 124 19.28 8.56 12.16
CA ASP A 124 19.75 7.27 12.70
C ASP A 124 19.09 6.94 14.04
N PHE A 125 19.11 7.89 14.99
CA PHE A 125 18.46 7.68 16.29
C PHE A 125 16.95 7.42 16.18
N SER A 126 16.30 8.00 15.16
CA SER A 126 14.85 7.88 14.94
C SER A 126 14.44 6.74 13.99
N SER A 127 15.39 5.90 13.53
CA SER A 127 15.13 4.82 12.58
C SER A 127 14.48 5.30 11.26
N LEU A 128 14.81 6.52 10.83
CA LEU A 128 14.42 7.05 9.52
C LEU A 128 15.53 6.84 8.48
N LEU A 129 16.77 6.96 8.94
CA LEU A 129 17.98 6.76 8.17
C LEU A 129 18.84 5.73 8.91
N ARG A 130 19.79 5.14 8.19
CA ARG A 130 20.88 4.38 8.79
C ARG A 130 22.15 4.67 8.01
N GLN A 131 23.22 5.02 8.73
CA GLN A 131 24.53 5.23 8.12
C GLN A 131 25.29 3.90 8.14
N GLU A 132 25.62 3.38 6.96
CA GLU A 132 26.48 2.21 6.80
C GLU A 132 27.70 2.63 5.97
N ASP A 133 28.87 2.70 6.61
CA ASP A 133 30.11 3.23 6.02
C ASP A 133 29.91 4.65 5.46
N ASP A 134 30.12 4.84 4.15
CA ASP A 134 29.93 6.10 3.41
C ASP A 134 28.54 6.22 2.76
N GLU A 135 27.64 5.26 3.00
CA GLU A 135 26.30 5.22 2.39
C GLU A 135 25.19 5.51 3.42
N VAL A 136 24.24 6.37 3.04
CA VAL A 136 23.04 6.65 3.84
C VAL A 136 21.87 5.87 3.26
N LYS A 137 21.32 4.94 4.05
CA LYS A 137 20.17 4.13 3.67
C LYS A 137 18.92 4.61 4.38
N PHE A 138 17.80 4.61 3.67
CA PHE A 138 16.49 4.84 4.26
C PHE A 138 15.94 3.52 4.82
N GLU A 139 15.39 3.56 6.03
CA GLU A 139 14.74 2.38 6.63
C GLU A 139 13.28 2.17 6.15
N PHE A 140 12.85 2.95 5.16
CA PHE A 140 11.57 2.82 4.48
C PHE A 140 11.73 2.69 2.96
N ASP A 141 10.72 2.13 2.28
CA ASP A 141 10.75 1.90 0.84
C ASP A 141 10.65 3.24 0.07
N VAL A 142 11.82 3.77 -0.32
CA VAL A 142 11.93 4.99 -1.14
C VAL A 142 11.55 4.78 -2.61
N SER A 143 11.38 3.52 -3.07
CA SER A 143 11.03 3.24 -4.47
C SER A 143 9.67 3.82 -4.86
N VAL A 144 8.78 4.03 -3.87
CA VAL A 144 7.45 4.66 -4.00
C VAL A 144 7.54 6.17 -4.33
N LEU A 145 8.70 6.79 -4.17
CA LEU A 145 8.91 8.24 -4.32
C LEU A 145 9.68 8.63 -5.58
N THR A 146 9.99 7.66 -6.45
CA THR A 146 10.84 7.84 -7.64
C THR A 146 10.01 7.99 -8.92
N ASP A 147 10.65 8.48 -10.00
CA ASP A 147 10.05 8.47 -11.35
C ASP A 147 9.62 7.06 -11.78
N GLY A 148 10.29 6.02 -11.29
CA GLY A 148 9.91 4.62 -11.51
C GLY A 148 8.57 4.24 -10.87
N PHE A 149 8.14 4.90 -9.78
CA PHE A 149 6.80 4.72 -9.22
C PHE A 149 5.74 5.37 -10.10
N ILE A 150 6.00 6.58 -10.61
CA ILE A 150 5.09 7.27 -11.54
C ILE A 150 4.99 6.50 -12.86
N GLU A 151 6.09 5.95 -13.36
CA GLU A 151 6.11 5.10 -14.55
C GLU A 151 5.34 3.79 -14.33
N LYS A 152 5.56 3.09 -13.20
CA LYS A 152 4.77 1.91 -12.82
C LYS A 152 3.28 2.24 -12.65
N LEU A 153 2.96 3.39 -12.08
CA LEU A 153 1.58 3.87 -11.94
C LEU A 153 0.97 4.19 -13.31
N SER A 154 1.70 4.86 -14.20
CA SER A 154 1.27 5.17 -15.56
C SER A 154 1.06 3.90 -16.40
N ILE A 155 2.00 2.95 -16.32
CA ILE A 155 1.91 1.63 -16.92
C ILE A 155 0.68 0.88 -16.38
N SER A 156 0.47 0.87 -15.06
CA SER A 156 -0.71 0.24 -14.43
C SER A 156 -2.03 0.89 -14.89
N VAL A 157 -2.08 2.22 -14.98
CA VAL A 157 -3.25 2.96 -15.46
C VAL A 157 -3.51 2.70 -16.95
N GLN A 158 -2.47 2.67 -17.79
CA GLN A 158 -2.58 2.34 -19.22
C GLN A 158 -3.01 0.88 -19.44
N PHE A 159 -2.46 -0.07 -18.68
CA PHE A 159 -2.88 -1.46 -18.71
C PHE A 159 -4.33 -1.62 -18.24
N SER A 160 -4.75 -0.91 -17.20
CA SER A 160 -6.14 -0.89 -16.73
C SER A 160 -7.09 -0.39 -17.83
N LEU A 161 -6.77 0.74 -18.48
CA LEU A 161 -7.57 1.26 -19.59
C LEU A 161 -7.58 0.29 -20.79
N ALA A 162 -6.42 -0.26 -21.18
CA ALA A 162 -6.32 -1.21 -22.29
C ALA A 162 -7.12 -2.50 -22.02
N ALA A 163 -7.05 -3.03 -20.80
CA ALA A 163 -7.83 -4.18 -20.37
C ALA A 163 -9.34 -3.88 -20.37
N ARG A 164 -9.78 -2.72 -19.88
CA ARG A 164 -11.20 -2.29 -19.98
C ARG A 164 -11.68 -2.15 -21.42
N LEU A 165 -10.87 -1.57 -22.30
CA LEU A 165 -11.19 -1.47 -23.73
C LEU A 165 -11.24 -2.85 -24.39
N PHE A 166 -10.32 -3.75 -24.03
CA PHE A 166 -10.34 -5.14 -24.49
C PHE A 166 -11.62 -5.87 -24.05
N LEU A 167 -11.98 -5.75 -22.76
CA LEU A 167 -13.21 -6.32 -22.20
C LEU A 167 -14.44 -5.77 -22.91
N LYS A 168 -14.51 -4.44 -23.10
CA LYS A 168 -15.60 -3.79 -23.83
C LYS A 168 -15.74 -4.33 -25.26
N ASN A 169 -14.63 -4.47 -25.98
CA ASN A 169 -14.64 -5.02 -27.33
C ASN A 169 -15.06 -6.50 -27.35
N ARG A 170 -14.72 -7.28 -26.31
CA ARG A 170 -14.99 -8.71 -26.28
C ARG A 170 -16.39 -9.06 -25.76
N LEU A 171 -16.89 -8.34 -24.78
CA LEU A 171 -18.21 -8.53 -24.17
C LEU A 171 -19.30 -7.76 -24.93
N GLY A 172 -18.99 -6.56 -25.42
CA GLY A 172 -19.95 -5.64 -26.03
C GLY A 172 -20.63 -4.73 -25.00
N ASP A 173 -21.19 -3.62 -25.48
CA ASP A 173 -21.69 -2.52 -24.62
C ASP A 173 -22.80 -2.96 -23.66
N GLU A 174 -23.73 -3.81 -24.12
CA GLU A 174 -24.86 -4.28 -23.30
C GLU A 174 -24.40 -5.11 -22.11
N ILE A 175 -23.41 -5.99 -22.31
CA ILE A 175 -22.89 -6.84 -21.24
C ILE A 175 -22.09 -5.99 -20.25
N VAL A 176 -21.24 -5.09 -20.73
CA VAL A 176 -20.47 -4.17 -19.86
C VAL A 176 -21.40 -3.30 -19.01
N ALA A 177 -22.52 -2.84 -19.57
CA ALA A 177 -23.51 -2.06 -18.84
C ALA A 177 -24.32 -2.89 -17.83
N TYR A 178 -24.38 -4.21 -18.02
CA TYR A 178 -25.02 -5.13 -17.08
C TYR A 178 -24.14 -5.44 -15.87
N LEU A 179 -22.83 -5.60 -16.08
CA LEU A 179 -21.88 -5.89 -15.00
C LEU A 179 -21.74 -4.71 -14.04
N ASP A 180 -21.67 -4.99 -12.75
CA ASP A 180 -21.29 -3.99 -11.75
C ASP A 180 -19.79 -3.63 -11.86
N SER A 181 -19.39 -2.54 -11.20
CA SER A 181 -18.01 -2.04 -11.25
C SER A 181 -16.99 -3.04 -10.71
N ASP A 182 -17.33 -3.78 -9.66
CA ASP A 182 -16.41 -4.68 -8.97
C ASP A 182 -16.15 -5.91 -9.84
N THR A 183 -17.19 -6.44 -10.50
CA THR A 183 -17.07 -7.52 -11.48
C THR A 183 -16.20 -7.11 -12.68
N VAL A 184 -16.37 -5.89 -13.21
CA VAL A 184 -15.52 -5.37 -14.30
C VAL A 184 -14.08 -5.19 -13.84
N ASP A 185 -13.88 -4.76 -12.61
CA ASP A 185 -12.56 -4.54 -12.01
C ASP A 185 -11.83 -5.87 -11.78
N GLU A 186 -12.53 -6.93 -11.36
CA GLU A 186 -11.95 -8.28 -11.23
C GLU A 186 -11.52 -8.84 -12.59
N LEU A 187 -12.31 -8.68 -13.66
CA LEU A 187 -11.89 -9.07 -15.01
C LEU A 187 -10.71 -8.25 -15.52
N THR A 188 -10.69 -6.95 -15.20
CA THR A 188 -9.59 -6.04 -15.57
C THR A 188 -8.30 -6.43 -14.85
N ASN A 189 -8.40 -6.75 -13.56
CA ASN A 189 -7.31 -7.21 -12.72
C ASN A 189 -6.80 -8.59 -13.18
N ALA A 190 -7.69 -9.48 -13.60
CA ALA A 190 -7.29 -10.77 -14.15
C ALA A 190 -6.40 -10.61 -15.40
N LEU A 191 -6.72 -9.64 -16.28
CA LEU A 191 -5.93 -9.31 -17.47
C LEU A 191 -4.60 -8.60 -17.17
N SER A 192 -4.46 -7.92 -16.03
CA SER A 192 -3.18 -7.31 -15.62
C SER A 192 -2.26 -8.29 -14.89
N LEU A 193 -2.84 -9.32 -14.24
CA LEU A 193 -2.09 -10.24 -13.38
C LEU A 193 -1.59 -11.50 -14.08
N PHE A 194 -2.12 -11.89 -15.24
CA PHE A 194 -1.89 -13.23 -15.79
C PHE A 194 -0.41 -13.58 -16.01
N TRP A 195 0.44 -12.58 -16.28
CA TRP A 195 1.86 -12.80 -16.52
C TRP A 195 2.67 -12.91 -15.23
N ASP A 196 2.56 -11.92 -14.35
CA ASP A 196 3.39 -11.83 -13.14
C ASP A 196 2.82 -12.62 -11.96
N ARG A 197 1.49 -12.80 -11.92
CA ARG A 197 0.78 -13.49 -10.84
C ARG A 197 -0.33 -14.41 -11.40
N PRO A 198 0.02 -15.48 -12.14
CA PRO A 198 -0.92 -16.32 -12.86
C PRO A 198 -2.06 -16.89 -11.98
N ARG A 199 -1.75 -17.31 -10.75
CA ARG A 199 -2.74 -17.82 -9.79
C ARG A 199 -3.73 -16.74 -9.37
N SER A 200 -3.26 -15.53 -9.12
CA SER A 200 -4.10 -14.40 -8.75
C SER A 200 -5.03 -13.99 -9.90
N ALA A 201 -4.56 -14.09 -11.15
CA ALA A 201 -5.39 -13.85 -12.33
C ALA A 201 -6.55 -14.84 -12.46
N ILE A 202 -6.29 -16.15 -12.25
CA ILE A 202 -7.34 -17.18 -12.23
C ILE A 202 -8.36 -16.90 -11.11
N ALA A 203 -7.88 -16.52 -9.92
CA ALA A 203 -8.76 -16.21 -8.79
C ALA A 203 -9.66 -14.99 -9.09
N ALA A 204 -9.11 -13.93 -9.68
CA ALA A 204 -9.85 -12.73 -10.07
C ALA A 204 -10.91 -13.02 -11.12
N ALA A 205 -10.55 -13.66 -12.23
CA ALA A 205 -11.52 -14.07 -13.26
C ALA A 205 -12.57 -15.05 -12.70
N GLY A 206 -12.17 -15.92 -11.77
CA GLY A 206 -13.09 -16.84 -11.10
C GLY A 206 -14.16 -16.13 -10.26
N ARG A 207 -13.79 -15.10 -9.49
CA ARG A 207 -14.75 -14.29 -8.71
C ARG A 207 -15.73 -13.57 -9.63
N ALA A 208 -15.22 -12.91 -10.67
CA ALA A 208 -16.08 -12.25 -11.64
C ALA A 208 -17.10 -13.20 -12.31
N VAL A 209 -16.72 -14.45 -12.58
CA VAL A 209 -17.66 -15.46 -13.10
C VAL A 209 -18.72 -15.83 -12.06
N GLU A 210 -18.35 -15.99 -10.79
CA GLU A 210 -19.33 -16.23 -9.73
C GLU A 210 -20.32 -15.08 -9.60
N ASP A 211 -19.84 -13.84 -9.62
CA ASP A 211 -20.68 -12.65 -9.50
C ASP A 211 -21.71 -12.60 -10.64
N VAL A 212 -21.26 -12.79 -11.88
CA VAL A 212 -22.14 -12.92 -13.05
C VAL A 212 -23.16 -14.03 -12.91
N GLN A 213 -22.74 -15.22 -12.47
CA GLN A 213 -23.64 -16.37 -12.32
C GLN A 213 -24.70 -16.10 -11.24
N ARG A 214 -24.30 -15.48 -10.13
CA ARG A 214 -25.22 -15.10 -9.05
C ARG A 214 -26.20 -14.04 -9.52
N ASP A 215 -25.75 -13.01 -10.22
CA ASP A 215 -26.63 -11.95 -10.71
C ASP A 215 -27.65 -12.49 -11.72
N LEU A 216 -27.20 -13.28 -12.70
CA LEU A 216 -28.08 -13.90 -13.67
C LEU A 216 -29.05 -14.89 -13.00
N GLY A 217 -28.58 -15.68 -12.04
CA GLY A 217 -29.41 -16.61 -11.29
C GLY A 217 -30.47 -15.89 -10.44
N ASN A 218 -30.08 -14.86 -9.69
CA ASN A 218 -30.97 -14.07 -8.85
C ASN A 218 -32.04 -13.32 -9.68
N GLN A 219 -31.66 -12.82 -10.86
CA GLN A 219 -32.56 -12.01 -11.68
C GLN A 219 -33.51 -12.87 -12.54
N TYR A 220 -33.04 -14.01 -13.07
CA TYR A 220 -33.78 -14.80 -14.05
C TYR A 220 -34.18 -16.21 -13.56
N GLY A 221 -33.66 -16.65 -12.42
CA GLY A 221 -33.91 -17.98 -11.86
C GLY A 221 -35.31 -18.16 -11.29
N ASN A 222 -35.61 -19.41 -10.91
CA ASN A 222 -36.94 -19.83 -10.48
C ASN A 222 -36.99 -20.13 -8.97
N GLY A 223 -36.40 -19.24 -8.16
CA GLY A 223 -36.53 -19.27 -6.69
C GLY A 223 -35.44 -20.04 -5.94
N ALA A 224 -34.38 -20.47 -6.62
CA ALA A 224 -33.17 -20.96 -5.96
C ALA A 224 -32.42 -19.80 -5.28
N ASP A 225 -31.84 -20.05 -4.10
CA ASP A 225 -31.00 -19.09 -3.38
C ASP A 225 -29.54 -19.17 -3.87
N TYR A 226 -29.22 -18.41 -4.91
CA TYR A 226 -27.86 -18.38 -5.48
C TYR A 226 -26.82 -17.78 -4.53
N SER A 227 -27.20 -17.12 -3.43
CA SER A 227 -26.25 -16.62 -2.44
C SER A 227 -25.60 -17.72 -1.61
N ALA A 228 -26.28 -18.87 -1.47
CA ALA A 228 -25.82 -20.00 -0.66
C ALA A 228 -24.77 -20.90 -1.35
N ALA A 229 -24.47 -20.66 -2.64
CA ALA A 229 -23.48 -21.44 -3.37
C ALA A 229 -22.04 -21.11 -2.95
N ASP A 230 -21.18 -22.12 -2.88
CA ASP A 230 -19.77 -22.00 -2.46
C ASP A 230 -18.80 -21.69 -3.63
N GLY A 231 -19.27 -21.70 -4.88
CA GLY A 231 -18.44 -21.36 -6.03
C GLY A 231 -19.02 -21.71 -7.40
N ILE A 232 -18.20 -21.51 -8.44
CA ILE A 232 -18.57 -21.63 -9.87
C ILE A 232 -19.29 -22.96 -10.18
N GLY A 233 -18.78 -24.08 -9.65
CA GLY A 233 -19.35 -25.40 -9.93
C GLY A 233 -20.80 -25.51 -9.44
N GLN A 234 -21.04 -25.20 -8.17
CA GLN A 234 -22.38 -25.23 -7.58
C GLN A 234 -23.31 -24.22 -8.28
N LEU A 235 -22.85 -23.01 -8.57
CA LEU A 235 -23.63 -22.01 -9.32
C LEU A 235 -24.01 -22.52 -10.72
N THR A 236 -23.10 -23.22 -11.40
CA THR A 236 -23.37 -23.81 -12.72
C THR A 236 -24.46 -24.88 -12.64
N ASP A 237 -24.41 -25.74 -11.63
CA ASP A 237 -25.42 -26.79 -11.42
C ASP A 237 -26.80 -26.19 -11.08
N MET A 238 -26.82 -25.13 -10.28
CA MET A 238 -28.04 -24.40 -9.94
C MET A 238 -28.66 -23.73 -11.17
N LEU A 239 -27.87 -22.99 -11.96
CA LEU A 239 -28.32 -22.37 -13.22
C LEU A 239 -28.87 -23.42 -14.19
N GLN A 240 -28.26 -24.62 -14.24
CA GLN A 240 -28.76 -25.69 -15.08
C GLN A 240 -30.09 -26.27 -14.56
N SER A 241 -30.22 -26.40 -13.24
CA SER A 241 -31.45 -26.92 -12.60
C SER A 241 -32.63 -25.98 -12.85
N ASP A 242 -32.39 -24.67 -12.86
CA ASP A 242 -33.36 -23.64 -13.23
C ASP A 242 -33.57 -23.51 -14.76
N SER A 243 -32.93 -24.37 -15.56
CA SER A 243 -32.99 -24.35 -17.03
C SER A 243 -32.49 -23.05 -17.68
N LEU A 244 -31.72 -22.24 -16.95
CA LEU A 244 -31.12 -20.99 -17.43
C LEU A 244 -29.93 -21.23 -18.36
N ILE A 245 -29.36 -22.42 -18.38
CA ILE A 245 -28.21 -22.72 -19.23
C ILE A 245 -28.35 -24.04 -19.97
N LYS A 246 -27.64 -24.17 -21.10
CA LYS A 246 -27.57 -25.41 -21.88
C LYS A 246 -26.37 -26.26 -21.47
N LYS A 247 -26.36 -27.52 -21.91
CA LYS A 247 -25.27 -28.47 -21.65
C LYS A 247 -23.87 -27.95 -22.06
N ARG A 248 -23.77 -27.10 -23.09
CA ARG A 248 -22.49 -26.49 -23.47
C ARG A 248 -21.99 -25.48 -22.44
N HIS A 249 -22.87 -24.67 -21.86
CA HIS A 249 -22.52 -23.78 -20.76
C HIS A 249 -22.16 -24.56 -19.50
N LEU A 250 -22.86 -25.67 -19.21
CA LEU A 250 -22.47 -26.57 -18.10
C LEU A 250 -21.01 -27.02 -18.24
N HIS A 251 -20.62 -27.48 -19.43
CA HIS A 251 -19.23 -27.89 -19.68
C HIS A 251 -18.23 -26.74 -19.51
N GLY A 252 -18.60 -25.52 -19.92
CA GLY A 252 -17.79 -24.32 -19.70
C GLY A 252 -17.62 -23.98 -18.21
N GLY A 253 -18.72 -23.99 -17.45
CA GLY A 253 -18.70 -23.74 -16.00
C GLY A 253 -17.87 -24.78 -15.26
N ASN A 254 -18.00 -26.07 -15.61
CA ASN A 254 -17.21 -27.15 -15.01
C ASN A 254 -15.72 -27.05 -15.34
N TYR A 255 -15.37 -26.61 -16.56
CA TYR A 255 -13.98 -26.32 -16.91
C TYR A 255 -13.40 -25.21 -16.01
N LEU A 256 -14.13 -24.10 -15.87
CA LEU A 256 -13.69 -22.98 -15.02
C LEU A 256 -13.60 -23.39 -13.55
N ALA A 257 -14.58 -24.13 -13.03
CA ALA A 257 -14.54 -24.66 -11.66
C ALA A 257 -13.31 -25.56 -11.43
N GLY A 258 -13.03 -26.49 -12.34
CA GLY A 258 -11.89 -27.40 -12.21
C GLY A 258 -10.53 -26.70 -12.31
N MET A 259 -10.38 -25.79 -13.29
CA MET A 259 -9.14 -25.06 -13.52
C MET A 259 -8.86 -23.96 -12.50
N ARG A 260 -9.83 -23.61 -11.66
CA ARG A 260 -9.65 -22.67 -10.55
C ARG A 260 -8.95 -23.30 -9.34
N ASN A 261 -8.98 -24.61 -9.16
CA ASN A 261 -8.37 -25.28 -8.00
C ASN A 261 -6.90 -24.86 -7.73
N PRO A 262 -6.03 -24.72 -8.74
CA PRO A 262 -4.68 -24.20 -8.56
C PRO A 262 -4.59 -22.75 -8.03
N SER A 263 -5.63 -21.93 -8.14
CA SER A 263 -5.58 -20.47 -7.85
C SER A 263 -5.46 -20.11 -6.37
N GLY A 264 -5.44 -21.10 -5.46
CA GLY A 264 -5.03 -20.92 -4.06
C GLY A 264 -6.16 -20.79 -3.03
N GLY A 265 -7.44 -20.83 -3.45
CA GLY A 265 -8.59 -20.93 -2.52
C GLY A 265 -8.72 -22.33 -1.91
N HIS A 266 -8.27 -23.35 -2.63
CA HIS A 266 -8.08 -24.72 -2.14
C HIS A 266 -6.58 -24.95 -2.02
N GLY A 267 -6.12 -25.52 -0.89
CA GLY A 267 -4.72 -25.55 -0.48
C GLY A 267 -3.79 -26.39 -1.36
N LYS A 268 -3.20 -27.44 -0.78
CA LYS A 268 -2.45 -28.44 -1.55
C LYS A 268 -3.43 -29.31 -2.34
N ASP A 269 -3.01 -29.77 -3.51
CA ASP A 269 -3.73 -30.81 -4.26
C ASP A 269 -3.91 -32.04 -3.36
N PRO A 270 -5.11 -32.63 -3.27
CA PRO A 270 -5.36 -33.72 -2.34
C PRO A 270 -4.70 -35.05 -2.76
N GLU A 271 -4.34 -35.21 -4.03
CA GLU A 271 -3.69 -36.41 -4.56
C GLU A 271 -2.17 -36.30 -4.41
N GLU A 272 -1.60 -35.18 -4.86
CA GLU A 272 -0.15 -34.96 -4.87
C GLU A 272 0.38 -34.31 -3.57
N LEU A 273 -0.51 -33.80 -2.72
CA LEU A 273 -0.20 -33.04 -1.50
C LEU A 273 0.72 -31.83 -1.75
N GLU A 274 0.75 -31.31 -2.98
CA GLU A 274 1.55 -30.15 -3.37
C GLU A 274 0.68 -29.10 -4.07
N ARG A 275 1.17 -27.86 -4.11
CA ARG A 275 0.46 -26.80 -4.85
C ARG A 275 0.84 -26.91 -6.34
N TRP A 276 -0.17 -26.96 -7.20
CA TRP A 276 0.04 -26.80 -8.64
C TRP A 276 0.68 -25.44 -8.93
N ASP A 277 1.74 -25.48 -9.72
CA ASP A 277 2.27 -24.29 -10.38
C ASP A 277 1.41 -23.96 -11.61
N VAL A 278 1.29 -22.68 -11.92
CA VAL A 278 0.43 -22.19 -13.00
C VAL A 278 1.25 -21.28 -13.89
N SER A 279 1.40 -21.67 -15.16
CA SER A 279 2.09 -20.81 -16.14
C SER A 279 1.22 -19.62 -16.56
N PRO A 280 1.84 -18.50 -16.99
CA PRO A 280 1.13 -17.36 -17.55
C PRO A 280 0.12 -17.70 -18.66
N GLU A 281 0.47 -18.61 -19.55
CA GLU A 281 -0.34 -19.00 -20.69
C GLU A 281 -1.61 -19.74 -20.25
N VAL A 282 -1.50 -20.58 -19.22
CA VAL A 282 -2.65 -21.26 -18.61
C VAL A 282 -3.58 -20.24 -17.95
N ALA A 283 -3.02 -19.28 -17.22
CA ALA A 283 -3.81 -18.21 -16.61
C ALA A 283 -4.52 -17.34 -17.68
N LEU A 284 -3.81 -16.93 -18.74
CA LEU A 284 -4.42 -16.18 -19.84
C LEU A 284 -5.56 -16.98 -20.50
N GLY A 285 -5.34 -18.26 -20.78
CA GLY A 285 -6.36 -19.15 -21.33
C GLY A 285 -7.61 -19.21 -20.45
N TYR A 286 -7.43 -19.31 -19.14
CA TYR A 286 -8.52 -19.29 -18.17
C TYR A 286 -9.27 -17.95 -18.18
N VAL A 287 -8.56 -16.81 -18.15
CA VAL A 287 -9.17 -15.47 -18.15
C VAL A 287 -10.00 -15.25 -19.42
N LEU A 288 -9.48 -15.64 -20.59
CA LEU A 288 -10.20 -15.54 -21.84
C LEU A 288 -11.43 -16.45 -21.88
N ALA A 289 -11.32 -17.68 -21.35
CA ALA A 289 -12.44 -18.60 -21.22
C ALA A 289 -13.55 -18.03 -20.30
N ALA A 290 -13.18 -17.41 -19.17
CA ALA A 290 -14.11 -16.73 -18.27
C ALA A 290 -14.88 -15.60 -18.98
N ILE A 291 -14.18 -14.73 -19.72
CA ILE A 291 -14.79 -13.64 -20.49
C ILE A 291 -15.78 -14.19 -21.54
N HIS A 292 -15.41 -15.25 -22.26
CA HIS A 292 -16.30 -15.84 -23.29
C HIS A 292 -17.49 -16.56 -22.66
N TYR A 293 -17.26 -17.21 -21.52
CA TYR A 293 -18.31 -17.84 -20.75
C TYR A 293 -19.34 -16.84 -20.25
N THR A 294 -18.90 -15.72 -19.64
CA THR A 294 -19.77 -14.59 -19.25
C THR A 294 -20.60 -14.09 -20.44
N ARG A 295 -19.96 -13.86 -21.59
CA ARG A 295 -20.66 -13.43 -22.81
C ARG A 295 -21.71 -14.45 -23.25
N SER A 296 -21.35 -15.73 -23.24
CA SER A 296 -22.19 -16.84 -23.67
C SER A 296 -23.41 -17.00 -22.76
N LEU A 297 -23.23 -16.92 -21.44
CA LEU A 297 -24.31 -16.94 -20.46
C LEU A 297 -25.29 -15.80 -20.69
N TYR A 298 -24.80 -14.55 -20.74
CA TYR A 298 -25.65 -13.39 -20.92
C TYR A 298 -26.41 -13.44 -22.25
N ALA A 299 -25.73 -13.76 -23.35
CA ALA A 299 -26.35 -13.85 -24.67
C ALA A 299 -27.49 -14.87 -24.69
N TYR A 300 -27.33 -15.99 -23.99
CA TYR A 300 -28.37 -17.01 -23.95
C TYR A 300 -29.51 -16.64 -22.99
N ILE A 301 -29.19 -16.25 -21.75
CA ILE A 301 -30.20 -16.01 -20.69
C ILE A 301 -31.01 -14.75 -20.99
N VAL A 302 -30.36 -13.68 -21.45
CA VAL A 302 -30.98 -12.36 -21.60
C VAL A 302 -31.42 -12.11 -23.04
N GLN A 303 -30.66 -12.57 -24.03
CA GLN A 303 -30.91 -12.26 -25.45
C GLN A 303 -31.48 -13.45 -26.25
N ASP A 304 -31.65 -14.63 -25.64
CA ASP A 304 -32.07 -15.88 -26.30
C ASP A 304 -31.20 -16.24 -27.53
N ARG A 305 -29.90 -16.00 -27.42
CA ARG A 305 -28.90 -16.27 -28.47
C ARG A 305 -27.88 -17.31 -28.01
N LEU A 306 -27.72 -18.35 -28.82
CA LEU A 306 -26.67 -19.35 -28.63
C LEU A 306 -25.35 -18.84 -29.23
N VAL A 307 -24.44 -18.40 -28.36
CA VAL A 307 -23.10 -17.91 -28.71
C VAL A 307 -22.07 -18.61 -27.83
N LEU A 308 -20.92 -18.98 -28.38
CA LEU A 308 -19.74 -19.45 -27.67
C LEU A 308 -18.54 -18.57 -28.03
#